data_AF-A0A518AVN4-F1
#
_entry.id   AF-A0A518AVN4-F1
#
_cell.length_a   1.000
_cell.length_b   1.000
_cell.length_c   1.000
_cell.angle_alpha   90.00
_cell.angle_beta   90.00
_cell.angle_gamma   90.00
#
_symmetry.space_group_name_H-M   'P 1'
#
loop_
_entity.id
_entity.type
_entity.pdbx_description
1 polymer ?
#
loop_
_entity_poly.entity_id
_entity_poly.type
_entity_poly.pdbx_seq_one_letter_code
_entity_poly.pdbx_strand_id
1 'polypeptide(L)'
;MMRFVSATLLLLLVCGCEGKIARVPELRDPQQQSVDQPGLEFFNSLSGQLEIELSEPAERVAENLANEAAPPTATIVSLTFVPEIFVEETEEFRPLTEEELSRVAYKGASITLVGEGGVAVEHKAPNGQHFTVAELVTAVEKTEKESRAKSEWLDGIDVHHIFFEGMYQEEDGSWWITWGS
;
A
#
# COMPACT_ATOMS: atom_id res chain seq x y z
N MET A 1 11.40 48.00 -37.47
CA MET A 1 10.36 49.04 -37.63
C MET A 1 9.01 48.34 -37.59
N MET A 2 8.15 48.71 -36.62
CA MET A 2 6.66 48.59 -36.57
C MET A 2 5.97 47.25 -36.94
N ARG A 3 4.88 46.80 -36.30
CA ARG A 3 4.17 46.96 -35.00
C ARG A 3 2.90 46.08 -35.16
N PHE A 4 2.56 45.32 -34.10
CA PHE A 4 1.25 44.82 -33.62
C PHE A 4 -0.01 44.73 -34.53
N VAL A 5 -0.81 43.66 -34.35
CA VAL A 5 -2.16 43.58 -33.69
C VAL A 5 -2.64 42.11 -33.79
N SER A 6 -2.77 41.36 -32.68
CA SER A 6 -3.99 41.01 -31.91
C SER A 6 -5.10 40.23 -32.64
N ALA A 7 -5.52 39.09 -32.08
CA ALA A 7 -6.93 38.85 -31.70
C ALA A 7 -7.08 37.49 -31.00
N THR A 8 -7.23 37.56 -29.68
CA THR A 8 -7.82 36.53 -28.82
C THR A 8 -9.25 36.24 -29.28
N LEU A 9 -9.58 34.98 -29.56
CA LEU A 9 -10.96 34.53 -29.76
C LEU A 9 -11.37 33.67 -28.56
N LEU A 10 -12.08 34.30 -27.63
CA LEU A 10 -12.75 33.67 -26.51
C LEU A 10 -14.17 33.31 -26.98
N LEU A 11 -14.47 32.03 -27.16
CA LEU A 11 -15.83 31.56 -27.40
C LEU A 11 -16.42 31.09 -26.06
N LEU A 12 -17.21 31.96 -25.43
CA LEU A 12 -18.05 31.62 -24.29
C LEU A 12 -19.40 31.12 -24.82
N LEU A 13 -19.63 29.80 -24.78
CA LEU A 13 -20.99 29.25 -24.71
C LEU A 13 -21.36 29.12 -23.24
N VAL A 14 -22.21 30.03 -22.77
CA VAL A 14 -22.85 29.93 -21.45
C VAL A 14 -24.14 29.15 -21.64
N CYS A 15 -24.12 27.86 -21.27
CA CYS A 15 -25.33 27.09 -21.03
C CYS A 15 -25.42 26.86 -19.51
N GLY A 16 -26.48 27.40 -18.91
CA GLY A 16 -26.70 27.36 -17.46
C GLY A 16 -27.12 25.97 -17.00
N CYS A 17 -26.24 25.33 -16.24
CA CYS A 17 -26.54 24.34 -15.22
C CYS A 17 -25.46 24.50 -14.13
N GLU A 18 -25.86 24.78 -12.89
CA GLU A 18 -24.98 24.81 -11.72
C GLU A 18 -24.49 23.38 -11.43
N GLY A 19 -23.44 22.96 -12.15
CA GLY A 19 -22.71 21.73 -11.91
C GLY A 19 -21.31 22.08 -11.45
N LYS A 20 -20.95 21.69 -10.22
CA LYS A 20 -19.56 21.68 -9.74
C LYS A 20 -18.73 20.89 -10.75
N ILE A 21 -17.88 21.56 -11.52
CA ILE A 21 -16.87 20.91 -12.35
C ILE A 21 -15.84 20.36 -11.38
N ALA A 22 -15.92 19.05 -11.10
CA ALA A 22 -14.87 18.31 -10.42
C ALA A 22 -13.59 18.47 -11.24
N ARG A 23 -12.51 18.96 -10.61
CA ARG A 23 -11.19 18.97 -11.22
C ARG A 23 -10.83 17.52 -11.54
N VAL A 24 -10.50 17.28 -12.81
CA VAL A 24 -9.85 16.05 -13.25
C VAL A 24 -8.57 15.89 -12.41
N PRO A 25 -8.34 14.74 -11.75
CA PRO A 25 -7.08 14.49 -11.05
C PRO A 25 -5.94 14.60 -12.06
N GLU A 26 -4.97 15.44 -11.74
CA GLU A 26 -3.74 15.59 -12.49
C GLU A 26 -3.05 14.21 -12.55
N LEU A 27 -2.72 13.76 -13.76
CA LEU A 27 -1.96 12.52 -13.97
C LEU A 27 -0.62 12.67 -13.22
N ARG A 28 -0.41 11.81 -12.22
CA ARG A 28 0.77 11.83 -11.33
C ARG A 28 2.07 11.84 -12.12
N ASP A 29 3.00 12.67 -11.66
CA ASP A 29 4.39 12.71 -12.13
C ASP A 29 5.12 11.44 -11.62
N PRO A 30 5.66 10.56 -12.48
CA PRO A 30 6.28 9.29 -12.09
C PRO A 30 7.67 9.44 -11.43
N GLN A 31 7.97 10.58 -10.81
CA GLN A 31 9.25 10.83 -10.13
C GLN A 31 9.05 11.20 -8.65
N GLN A 32 8.36 10.32 -7.93
CA GLN A 32 8.40 10.30 -6.47
C GLN A 32 9.80 9.84 -6.05
N GLN A 33 10.68 10.80 -5.77
CA GLN A 33 12.06 10.55 -5.31
C GLN A 33 12.00 9.82 -3.97
N SER A 34 12.39 8.55 -3.95
CA SER A 34 12.58 7.78 -2.73
C SER A 34 13.62 8.47 -1.86
N VAL A 35 13.26 8.85 -0.64
CA VAL A 35 14.26 9.22 0.37
C VAL A 35 15.09 7.97 0.64
N ASP A 36 16.40 8.03 0.33
CA ASP A 36 17.32 6.91 0.54
C ASP A 36 17.30 6.46 2.02
N GLN A 37 16.60 5.35 2.27
CA GLN A 37 16.56 4.63 3.53
C GLN A 37 17.16 3.25 3.28
N PRO A 38 18.50 3.08 3.42
CA PRO A 38 19.17 1.82 3.04
C PRO A 38 18.65 0.58 3.76
N GLY A 39 18.00 0.75 4.93
CA GLY A 39 17.35 -0.36 5.62
C GLY A 39 16.05 -0.82 4.95
N LEU A 40 15.31 0.11 4.34
CA LEU A 40 14.05 -0.16 3.64
C LEU A 40 14.29 -0.83 2.29
N GLU A 41 15.46 -0.65 1.69
CA GLU A 41 15.85 -1.39 0.47
C GLU A 41 15.81 -2.91 0.72
N PHE A 42 16.38 -3.38 1.83
CA PHE A 42 16.29 -4.80 2.20
C PHE A 42 14.85 -5.22 2.48
N PHE A 43 14.10 -4.41 3.23
CA PHE A 43 12.70 -4.73 3.55
C PHE A 43 11.82 -4.81 2.31
N ASN A 44 11.96 -3.88 1.35
CA ASN A 44 11.23 -3.88 0.09
C ASN A 44 11.73 -4.97 -0.89
N SER A 45 12.88 -5.59 -0.64
CA SER A 45 13.33 -6.77 -1.40
C SER A 45 12.72 -8.08 -0.90
N LEU A 46 12.06 -8.05 0.26
CA LEU A 46 11.36 -9.22 0.77
C LEU A 46 10.19 -9.57 -0.15
N SER A 47 10.00 -10.86 -0.34
CA SER A 47 8.72 -11.40 -0.79
C SER A 47 7.83 -11.65 0.42
N GLY A 48 6.58 -11.99 0.20
CA GLY A 48 5.74 -12.49 1.27
C GLY A 48 4.26 -12.41 0.92
N GLN A 49 3.47 -13.06 1.76
CA GLN A 49 2.03 -13.13 1.60
C GLN A 49 1.34 -12.69 2.88
N LEU A 50 0.22 -12.02 2.72
CA LEU A 50 -0.74 -11.80 3.77
C LEU A 50 -1.70 -12.99 3.84
N GLU A 51 -1.65 -13.72 4.94
CA GLU A 51 -2.60 -14.79 5.23
C GLU A 51 -3.79 -14.19 5.98
N ILE A 52 -4.99 -14.30 5.39
CA ILE A 52 -6.23 -13.74 5.93
C ILE A 52 -7.22 -14.88 6.16
N GLU A 53 -7.68 -15.02 7.40
CA GLU A 53 -8.79 -15.89 7.76
C GLU A 53 -10.05 -15.05 7.96
N LEU A 54 -11.12 -15.41 7.25
CA LEU A 54 -12.42 -14.76 7.35
C LEU A 54 -13.39 -15.62 8.17
N SER A 55 -14.40 -14.97 8.77
CA SER A 55 -15.51 -15.65 9.45
C SER A 55 -16.42 -16.42 8.48
N GLU A 56 -16.39 -16.05 7.20
CA GLU A 56 -17.10 -16.66 6.10
C GLU A 56 -16.13 -16.77 4.91
N PRO A 57 -16.10 -17.88 4.15
CA PRO A 57 -15.16 -18.04 3.06
C PRO A 57 -15.37 -16.98 1.97
N ALA A 58 -14.27 -16.54 1.35
CA ALA A 58 -14.34 -15.74 0.15
C ALA A 58 -14.89 -16.58 -1.03
N GLU A 59 -15.55 -15.91 -1.96
CA GLU A 59 -16.13 -16.54 -3.14
C GLU A 59 -15.54 -15.97 -4.42
N ARG A 60 -15.40 -16.81 -5.45
CA ARG A 60 -14.97 -16.34 -6.77
C ARG A 60 -15.94 -15.32 -7.33
N VAL A 61 -15.41 -14.22 -7.84
CA VAL A 61 -16.21 -13.13 -8.43
C VAL A 61 -16.94 -13.59 -9.69
N ALA A 62 -16.36 -14.52 -10.46
CA ALA A 62 -16.99 -15.15 -11.61
C ALA A 62 -16.38 -16.53 -11.90
N GLU A 63 -17.10 -17.39 -12.63
CA GLU A 63 -16.72 -18.78 -12.93
C GLU A 63 -15.32 -18.91 -13.57
N ASN A 64 -14.90 -17.92 -14.37
CA ASN A 64 -13.64 -17.92 -15.11
C ASN A 64 -12.61 -16.92 -14.57
N LEU A 65 -12.82 -16.35 -13.37
CA LEU A 65 -11.88 -15.44 -12.71
C LEU A 65 -11.29 -16.10 -11.48
N ALA A 66 -10.00 -15.86 -11.25
CA ALA A 66 -9.31 -16.29 -10.04
C ALA A 66 -9.54 -15.33 -8.86
N ASN A 67 -10.03 -14.12 -9.13
CA ASN A 67 -10.32 -13.12 -8.11
C ASN A 67 -11.44 -13.63 -7.18
N GLU A 68 -11.22 -13.44 -5.89
CA GLU A 68 -12.19 -13.74 -4.85
C GLU A 68 -12.64 -12.44 -4.16
N ALA A 69 -13.83 -12.48 -3.58
CA ALA A 69 -14.40 -11.40 -2.79
C ALA A 69 -14.95 -11.96 -1.48
N ALA A 70 -14.69 -11.26 -0.38
CA ALA A 70 -15.30 -11.56 0.90
C ALA A 70 -16.80 -11.17 0.86
N PRO A 71 -17.71 -11.98 1.42
CA PRO A 71 -19.09 -11.56 1.64
C PRO A 71 -19.17 -10.25 2.45
N PRO A 72 -20.16 -9.37 2.23
CA PRO A 72 -20.29 -8.12 2.98
C PRO A 72 -20.48 -8.30 4.50
N THR A 73 -20.85 -9.50 4.95
CA THR A 73 -21.02 -9.87 6.36
C THR A 73 -19.76 -10.48 6.97
N ALA A 74 -18.77 -10.83 6.16
CA ALA A 74 -17.54 -11.44 6.63
C ALA A 74 -16.73 -10.46 7.49
N THR A 75 -16.04 -11.00 8.49
CA THR A 75 -15.10 -10.29 9.34
C THR A 75 -13.76 -11.01 9.33
N ILE A 76 -12.67 -10.29 9.56
CA ILE A 76 -11.33 -10.89 9.72
C ILE A 76 -11.27 -11.58 11.09
N VAL A 77 -10.99 -12.88 11.07
CA VAL A 77 -10.72 -13.71 12.26
C VAL A 77 -9.24 -13.62 12.62
N SER A 78 -8.37 -13.80 11.63
CA SER A 78 -6.93 -13.69 11.79
C SER A 78 -6.29 -13.08 10.53
N LEU A 79 -5.16 -12.39 10.72
CA LEU A 79 -4.39 -11.75 9.67
C LEU A 79 -2.93 -11.83 10.08
N THR A 80 -2.09 -12.39 9.21
CA THR A 80 -0.66 -12.59 9.48
C THR A 80 0.13 -12.23 8.24
N PHE A 81 1.18 -11.42 8.39
CA PHE A 81 2.12 -11.20 7.31
C PHE A 81 3.26 -12.23 7.41
N VAL A 82 3.42 -13.05 6.37
CA VAL A 82 4.46 -14.06 6.26
C VAL A 82 5.52 -13.58 5.26
N PRO A 83 6.58 -12.89 5.72
CA PRO A 83 7.67 -12.46 4.86
C PRO A 83 8.59 -13.63 4.52
N GLU A 84 9.09 -13.62 3.29
CA GLU A 84 9.98 -14.65 2.75
C GLU A 84 11.06 -14.01 1.87
N ILE A 85 12.10 -14.77 1.56
CA ILE A 85 13.11 -14.40 0.58
C ILE A 85 13.00 -15.37 -0.58
N PHE A 86 12.83 -14.81 -1.78
CA PHE A 86 13.00 -15.56 -3.02
C PHE A 86 14.49 -15.76 -3.31
N VAL A 87 14.90 -17.01 -3.51
CA VAL A 87 16.29 -17.39 -3.82
C VAL A 87 16.38 -17.69 -5.31
N GLU A 88 16.98 -16.78 -6.08
CA GLU A 88 17.06 -16.87 -7.54
C GLU A 88 17.74 -18.16 -8.02
N GLU A 89 18.75 -18.65 -7.29
CA GLU A 89 19.51 -19.85 -7.69
C GLU A 89 18.68 -21.13 -7.62
N THR A 90 17.70 -21.19 -6.71
CA THR A 90 16.85 -22.36 -6.50
C THR A 90 15.43 -22.16 -7.00
N GLU A 91 15.04 -20.93 -7.35
CA GLU A 91 13.66 -20.53 -7.67
C GLU A 91 12.66 -20.89 -6.54
N GLU A 92 13.13 -20.85 -5.29
CA GLU A 92 12.35 -21.24 -4.11
C GLU A 92 12.26 -20.09 -3.10
N PHE A 93 11.17 -20.08 -2.33
CA PHE A 93 11.03 -19.20 -1.18
C PHE A 93 11.60 -19.86 0.08
N ARG A 94 12.18 -19.04 0.95
CA ARG A 94 12.62 -19.45 2.28
C ARG A 94 12.20 -18.44 3.34
N PRO A 95 12.07 -18.87 4.61
CA PRO A 95 11.91 -17.95 5.71
C PRO A 95 13.16 -17.09 5.93
N LEU A 96 12.95 -15.95 6.59
CA LEU A 96 14.04 -15.10 7.06
C LEU A 96 14.77 -15.78 8.22
N THR A 97 16.09 -15.59 8.25
CA THR A 97 16.95 -16.01 9.37
C THR A 97 16.85 -15.02 10.55
N GLU A 98 17.27 -15.44 11.74
CA GLU A 98 17.33 -14.55 12.93
C GLU A 98 18.22 -13.32 12.69
N GLU A 99 19.32 -13.48 11.94
CA GLU A 99 20.21 -12.38 11.58
C GLU A 99 19.49 -11.37 10.68
N GLU A 100 18.79 -11.84 9.65
CA GLU A 100 18.00 -11.00 8.74
C GLU A 100 16.88 -10.27 9.47
N LEU A 101 16.15 -10.95 10.35
CA LEU A 101 15.10 -10.38 11.19
C LEU A 101 15.62 -9.28 12.13
N SER A 102 16.88 -9.39 12.55
CA SER A 102 17.53 -8.43 13.46
C SER A 102 18.14 -7.22 12.74
N ARG A 103 18.18 -7.21 11.40
CA ARG A 103 18.71 -6.06 10.63
C ARG A 103 17.85 -4.83 10.86
N VAL A 104 18.49 -3.66 10.87
CA VAL A 104 17.79 -2.38 10.90
C VAL A 104 17.08 -2.16 9.55
N ALA A 105 15.75 -2.12 9.57
CA ALA A 105 14.93 -1.87 8.39
C ALA A 105 14.58 -0.38 8.25
N TYR A 106 14.35 0.33 9.35
CA TYR A 106 13.99 1.75 9.28
C TYR A 106 14.64 2.54 10.40
N LYS A 107 15.30 3.66 10.05
CA LYS A 107 15.94 4.56 11.01
C LYS A 107 15.00 5.71 11.37
N GLY A 108 14.24 5.53 12.45
CA GLY A 108 13.39 6.56 13.02
C GLY A 108 12.73 6.08 14.30
N ALA A 109 12.43 7.02 15.19
CA ALA A 109 11.75 6.73 16.46
C ALA A 109 10.27 6.34 16.27
N SER A 110 9.66 6.77 15.15
CA SER A 110 8.33 6.37 14.73
C SER A 110 8.22 6.29 13.20
N ILE A 111 7.23 5.55 12.74
CA ILE A 111 6.84 5.42 11.34
C ILE A 111 5.31 5.42 11.27
N THR A 112 4.75 6.15 10.30
CA THR A 112 3.31 6.09 10.01
C THR A 112 3.11 5.22 8.79
N LEU A 113 2.39 4.12 8.97
CA LEU A 113 2.08 3.16 7.91
C LEU A 113 0.64 3.35 7.47
N VAL A 114 0.40 3.20 6.17
CA VAL A 114 -0.95 3.23 5.59
C VAL A 114 -1.16 1.90 4.87
N GLY A 115 -2.08 1.10 5.39
CA GLY A 115 -2.42 -0.20 4.81
C GLY A 115 -3.61 -0.13 3.87
N GLU A 116 -4.03 -1.29 3.39
CA GLU A 116 -5.18 -1.40 2.50
C GLU A 116 -6.45 -0.88 3.19
N GLY A 117 -7.27 -0.07 2.51
CA GLY A 117 -8.36 0.69 3.14
C GLY A 117 -8.00 2.10 3.65
N GLY A 118 -6.74 2.54 3.48
CA GLY A 118 -6.33 3.94 3.61
C GLY A 118 -6.25 4.49 5.04
N VAL A 119 -6.20 3.62 6.04
CA VAL A 119 -6.04 4.04 7.44
C VAL A 119 -4.57 4.16 7.79
N ALA A 120 -4.18 5.36 8.21
CA ALA A 120 -2.85 5.64 8.73
C ALA A 120 -2.73 5.23 10.21
N VAL A 121 -1.70 4.47 10.52
CA VAL A 121 -1.38 3.98 11.87
C VAL A 121 0.06 4.36 12.22
N GLU A 122 0.24 5.11 13.32
CA GLU A 122 1.57 5.44 13.82
C GLU A 122 2.11 4.31 14.71
N HIS A 123 3.32 3.86 14.40
CA HIS A 123 4.07 2.89 15.19
C HIS A 123 5.31 3.56 15.79
N LYS A 124 5.65 3.18 17.03
CA LYS A 124 6.87 3.66 17.71
C LYS A 124 7.90 2.54 17.77
N ALA A 125 9.15 2.89 17.47
CA ALA A 125 10.29 1.98 17.61
C ALA A 125 10.41 1.55 19.08
N PRO A 126 10.50 0.25 19.39
CA PRO A 126 10.62 -0.23 20.78
C PRO A 126 11.84 0.35 21.51
N ASN A 127 12.95 0.55 20.81
CA ASN A 127 14.16 1.19 21.34
C ASN A 127 14.17 2.73 21.22
N GLY A 128 13.13 3.33 20.63
CA GLY A 128 13.00 4.77 20.42
C GLY A 128 13.91 5.38 19.33
N GLN A 129 14.56 4.56 18.51
CA GLN A 129 15.56 5.01 17.54
C GLN A 129 15.38 4.41 16.14
N HIS A 130 15.05 3.12 16.05
CA HIS A 130 14.94 2.40 14.78
C HIS A 130 14.07 1.16 14.93
N PHE A 131 13.59 0.66 13.79
CA PHE A 131 12.90 -0.62 13.67
C PHE A 131 13.84 -1.65 13.05
N THR A 132 13.88 -2.84 13.64
CA THR A 132 14.40 -4.03 12.97
C THR A 132 13.40 -4.53 11.92
N VAL A 133 13.81 -5.46 11.06
CA VAL A 133 12.92 -6.13 10.11
C VAL A 133 11.75 -6.79 10.84
N ALA A 134 12.00 -7.53 11.93
CA ALA A 134 10.94 -8.16 12.71
C ALA A 134 9.94 -7.15 13.31
N GLU A 135 10.44 -6.01 13.80
CA GLU A 135 9.60 -4.95 14.35
C GLU A 135 8.77 -4.26 13.25
N LEU A 136 9.33 -4.08 12.06
CA LEU A 136 8.62 -3.49 10.92
C LEU A 136 7.58 -4.45 10.33
N VAL A 137 7.87 -5.76 10.24
CA VAL A 137 6.87 -6.80 9.90
C VAL A 137 5.69 -6.75 10.87
N THR A 138 5.98 -6.65 12.18
CA THR A 138 4.94 -6.53 13.21
C THR A 138 4.10 -5.24 13.04
N ALA A 139 4.74 -4.13 12.66
CA ALA A 139 4.04 -2.88 12.40
C ALA A 139 3.14 -2.95 11.17
N VAL A 140 3.62 -3.59 10.08
CA VAL A 140 2.82 -3.87 8.87
C VAL A 140 1.59 -4.71 9.24
N GLU A 141 1.77 -5.84 9.92
CA GLU A 141 0.66 -6.72 10.32
C GLU A 141 -0.39 -5.99 11.17
N LYS A 142 0.04 -5.17 12.14
CA LYS A 142 -0.89 -4.37 12.95
C LYS A 142 -1.64 -3.33 12.13
N THR A 143 -0.97 -2.67 11.19
CA THR A 143 -1.60 -1.70 10.29
C THR A 143 -2.68 -2.39 9.47
N GLU A 144 -2.36 -3.52 8.87
CA GLU A 144 -3.28 -4.31 8.06
C GLU A 144 -4.48 -4.82 8.88
N LYS A 145 -4.28 -5.24 10.13
CA LYS A 145 -5.39 -5.59 11.03
C LYS A 145 -6.36 -4.42 11.25
N GLU A 146 -5.88 -3.19 11.28
CA GLU A 146 -6.69 -1.99 11.54
C GLU A 146 -7.32 -1.38 10.27
N SER A 147 -6.64 -1.55 9.12
CA SER A 147 -7.02 -0.92 7.86
C SER A 147 -7.84 -1.86 6.97
N ARG A 148 -7.44 -3.15 6.87
CA ARG A 148 -7.97 -4.09 5.87
C ARG A 148 -9.48 -4.29 5.97
N ALA A 149 -10.03 -4.32 7.18
CA ALA A 149 -11.48 -4.43 7.40
C ALA A 149 -12.29 -3.22 6.89
N LYS A 150 -11.63 -2.13 6.49
CA LYS A 150 -12.24 -0.91 5.94
C LYS A 150 -11.98 -0.75 4.44
N SER A 151 -11.33 -1.72 3.82
CA SER A 151 -11.23 -1.77 2.36
C SER A 151 -12.63 -1.94 1.74
N GLU A 152 -12.76 -1.53 0.48
CA GLU A 152 -14.00 -1.58 -0.29
C GLU A 152 -13.80 -2.39 -1.58
N TRP A 153 -13.06 -3.50 -1.49
CA TRP A 153 -12.84 -4.40 -2.61
C TRP A 153 -14.14 -5.15 -2.92
N LEU A 154 -14.80 -4.75 -4.01
CA LEU A 154 -16.10 -5.29 -4.42
C LEU A 154 -17.15 -5.24 -3.30
N ASP A 155 -17.24 -4.08 -2.62
CA ASP A 155 -18.13 -3.84 -1.48
C ASP A 155 -17.83 -4.70 -0.23
N GLY A 156 -16.63 -5.29 -0.15
CA GLY A 156 -16.20 -6.14 0.95
C GLY A 156 -14.73 -5.97 1.33
N ILE A 157 -14.26 -6.89 2.19
CA ILE A 157 -12.87 -6.94 2.64
C ILE A 157 -11.99 -7.42 1.47
N ASP A 158 -10.92 -6.68 1.23
CA ASP A 158 -9.89 -7.05 0.27
C ASP A 158 -9.14 -8.29 0.74
N VAL A 159 -9.36 -9.39 0.03
CA VAL A 159 -8.64 -10.66 0.16
C VAL A 159 -7.90 -11.02 -1.12
N HIS A 160 -7.81 -10.05 -2.05
CA HIS A 160 -7.22 -10.24 -3.36
C HIS A 160 -5.78 -9.72 -3.40
N HIS A 161 -5.52 -8.52 -2.87
CA HIS A 161 -4.19 -7.94 -2.85
C HIS A 161 -3.42 -8.41 -1.60
N ILE A 162 -2.72 -9.54 -1.74
CA ILE A 162 -2.08 -10.25 -0.62
C ILE A 162 -0.58 -10.49 -0.80
N PHE A 163 0.01 -10.21 -1.95
CA PHE A 163 1.46 -10.37 -2.17
C PHE A 163 2.19 -9.07 -1.85
N PHE A 164 3.19 -9.09 -0.98
CA PHE A 164 3.89 -7.88 -0.58
C PHE A 164 4.73 -7.30 -1.74
N GLU A 165 4.52 -6.01 -2.06
CA GLU A 165 5.25 -5.31 -3.13
C GLU A 165 6.16 -4.19 -2.61
N GLY A 166 6.20 -3.99 -1.30
CA GLY A 166 7.04 -2.98 -0.67
C GLY A 166 6.27 -1.90 0.09
N MET A 167 7.03 -0.89 0.51
CA MET A 167 6.52 0.31 1.15
C MET A 167 7.11 1.56 0.50
N TYR A 168 6.26 2.56 0.26
CA TYR A 168 6.65 3.79 -0.43
C TYR A 168 6.19 5.02 0.35
N GLN A 169 7.08 6.00 0.47
CA GLN A 169 6.80 7.22 1.22
C GLN A 169 5.96 8.18 0.39
N GLU A 170 4.88 8.68 0.98
CA GLU A 170 4.03 9.74 0.44
C GLU A 170 4.55 11.14 0.80
N GLU A 171 4.03 12.18 0.13
CA GLU A 171 4.44 13.58 0.35
C GLU A 171 4.26 14.06 1.79
N ASP A 172 3.27 13.51 2.51
CA ASP A 172 2.98 13.84 3.91
C ASP A 172 3.90 13.10 4.90
N GLY A 173 4.81 12.27 4.41
CA GLY A 173 5.78 11.50 5.18
C GLY A 173 5.27 10.15 5.68
N SER A 174 4.00 9.79 5.43
CA SER A 174 3.46 8.45 5.67
C SER A 174 4.01 7.44 4.65
N TRP A 175 3.93 6.15 4.98
CA TRP A 175 4.41 5.07 4.12
C TRP A 175 3.26 4.16 3.73
N TRP A 176 2.91 4.15 2.44
CA TRP A 176 1.90 3.26 1.90
C TRP A 176 2.47 1.84 1.75
N ILE A 177 1.76 0.85 2.28
CA ILE A 177 2.08 -0.57 2.11
C ILE A 177 1.41 -1.04 0.82
N THR A 178 2.19 -1.50 -0.15
CA THR A 178 1.67 -1.95 -1.44
C THR A 178 1.55 -3.46 -1.49
N TRP A 179 0.41 -3.92 -2.01
CA TRP A 179 0.09 -5.33 -2.14
C TRP A 179 -0.35 -5.64 -3.58
N GLY A 180 0.16 -6.74 -4.13
CA GLY A 180 -0.18 -7.29 -5.43
C GLY A 180 -1.20 -8.43 -5.36
N SER A 181 -1.78 -8.72 -6.52
CA SER A 181 -2.83 -9.72 -6.78
C SER A 181 -2.33 -11.10 -7.17
#